data_AF-A0A662L5K3-F1
#
_entry.id   AF-A0A662L5K3-F1
#
_cell.length_a   1.000
_cell.length_b   1.000
_cell.length_c   1.000
_cell.angle_alpha   90.00
_cell.angle_beta   90.00
_cell.angle_gamma   90.00
#
_symmetry.space_group_name_H-M   'P 1'
#
loop_
_entity.id
_entity.type
_entity.pdbx_description
1 polymer ?
#
loop_
_entity_poly.entity_id
_entity_poly.type
_entity_poly.pdbx_seq_one_letter_code
_entity_poly.pdbx_strand_id
1 'polypeptide(L)'
;MNKVCQIQALVSGLLAKALLLLFVSFTPPLIYLVWIRNTEIYEREPWRAVLKVFIWGAFIATITAAFIEILLLIAANQAIVLQREYEYLARNKSFMALLLVCAIAPLAEEFTKGLGVFIARRYIDEVEDGLVYGASSGLGFAAMENLLYDLSAMSAGLIVFVFTSVLRAISSALLHASATAVTGYGISRKIVYGPRYHIIPFYFLAVLMHATFNFMASLYLIFGGTVPVLGILVAVIFAIFSIKAVRRKIIRLDRGMR
;
A
#
# COMPACT_ATOMS: atom_id res chain seq x y z
N MET A 1 -6.60 -22.58 39.83
CA MET A 1 -7.18 -22.37 38.49
C MET A 1 -6.74 -23.54 37.60
N ASN A 2 -7.66 -24.39 37.13
CA ASN A 2 -7.27 -25.62 36.41
C ASN A 2 -6.66 -25.31 35.04
N LYS A 3 -5.74 -26.17 34.57
CA LYS A 3 -5.01 -26.01 33.28
C LYS A 3 -5.94 -25.70 32.09
N VAL A 4 -7.14 -26.28 32.09
CA VAL A 4 -8.19 -26.01 31.09
C VAL A 4 -8.62 -24.53 31.08
N CYS A 5 -8.82 -23.91 32.24
CA CYS A 5 -9.18 -22.50 32.37
C CYS A 5 -8.04 -21.57 31.90
N GLN A 6 -6.78 -21.96 32.13
CA GLN A 6 -5.61 -21.20 31.66
C GLN A 6 -5.47 -21.28 30.13
N ILE A 7 -5.64 -22.46 29.54
CA ILE A 7 -5.61 -22.64 28.08
C ILE A 7 -6.75 -21.85 27.42
N GLN A 8 -7.96 -21.90 27.99
CA GLN A 8 -9.11 -21.18 27.45
C GLN A 8 -8.95 -19.66 27.53
N ALA A 9 -8.38 -19.14 28.62
CA ALA A 9 -8.02 -17.72 28.75
C ALA A 9 -6.93 -17.29 27.76
N LEU A 10 -5.93 -18.15 27.51
CA LEU A 10 -4.87 -17.88 26.53
C LEU A 10 -5.43 -17.85 25.10
N VAL A 11 -6.24 -18.84 24.72
CA VAL A 11 -6.84 -18.94 23.38
C VAL A 11 -7.77 -17.77 23.10
N SER A 12 -8.65 -17.43 24.07
CA SER A 12 -9.55 -16.28 23.93
C SER A 12 -8.78 -14.95 23.83
N GLY A 13 -7.72 -14.77 24.62
CA GLY A 13 -6.84 -13.61 24.53
C GLY A 13 -6.13 -13.50 23.18
N LEU A 14 -5.65 -14.61 22.62
CA LEU A 14 -4.99 -14.64 21.30
C LEU A 14 -5.99 -14.34 20.18
N LEU A 15 -7.18 -14.93 20.24
CA LEU A 15 -8.25 -14.69 19.26
C LEU A 15 -8.70 -13.22 19.28
N ALA A 16 -8.93 -12.64 20.45
CA ALA A 16 -9.31 -11.24 20.59
C ALA A 16 -8.25 -10.29 19.97
N LYS A 17 -6.97 -10.57 20.21
CA LYS A 17 -5.86 -9.82 19.60
C LYS A 17 -5.82 -9.95 18.09
N ALA A 18 -5.95 -11.17 17.57
CA ALA A 18 -5.96 -11.42 16.13
C ALA A 18 -7.12 -10.68 15.43
N LEU A 19 -8.32 -10.74 16.01
CA LEU A 19 -9.50 -10.03 15.50
C LEU A 19 -9.33 -8.51 15.56
N LEU A 20 -8.76 -7.98 16.65
CA LEU A 20 -8.48 -6.55 16.78
C LEU A 20 -7.49 -6.08 15.70
N LEU A 21 -6.39 -6.80 15.50
CA LEU A 21 -5.40 -6.49 14.48
C LEU A 21 -6.03 -6.49 13.08
N LEU A 22 -6.75 -7.56 12.72
CA LEU A 22 -7.44 -7.64 11.44
C LEU A 22 -8.42 -6.47 11.25
N PHE A 23 -9.20 -6.17 12.27
CA PHE A 23 -10.15 -5.06 12.24
C PHE A 23 -9.45 -3.72 12.03
N VAL A 24 -8.43 -3.41 12.83
CA VAL A 24 -7.73 -2.12 12.77
C VAL A 24 -6.95 -1.95 11.47
N SER A 25 -6.29 -2.99 10.98
CA SER A 25 -5.44 -2.89 9.79
C SER A 25 -6.22 -2.87 8.48
N PHE A 26 -7.37 -3.57 8.39
CA PHE A 26 -8.18 -3.66 7.17
C PHE A 26 -9.28 -2.61 7.08
N THR A 27 -9.82 -2.12 8.21
CA THR A 27 -10.96 -1.19 8.19
C THR A 27 -10.65 0.11 7.44
N PRO A 28 -9.55 0.84 7.71
CA PRO A 28 -9.27 2.08 6.99
C PRO A 28 -9.07 1.86 5.47
N PRO A 29 -8.28 0.87 5.00
CA PRO A 29 -8.20 0.57 3.57
C PRO A 29 -9.54 0.22 2.92
N LEU A 30 -10.42 -0.53 3.60
CA LEU A 30 -11.76 -0.84 3.10
C LEU A 30 -12.66 0.41 3.04
N ILE A 31 -12.56 1.33 4.00
CA ILE A 31 -13.25 2.63 3.95
C ILE A 31 -12.77 3.43 2.73
N TYR A 32 -11.46 3.50 2.50
CA TYR A 32 -10.91 4.18 1.34
C TYR A 32 -11.26 3.50 0.02
N LEU A 33 -11.42 2.17 0.01
CA LEU A 33 -11.87 1.42 -1.16
C LEU A 33 -13.28 1.84 -1.55
N VAL A 34 -14.17 1.94 -0.56
CA VAL A 34 -15.55 2.44 -0.76
C VAL A 34 -15.53 3.89 -1.23
N TRP A 35 -14.66 4.72 -0.65
CA TRP A 35 -14.52 6.12 -1.03
C TRP A 35 -14.01 6.30 -2.46
N ILE A 36 -13.00 5.55 -2.89
CA ILE A 36 -12.41 5.70 -4.22
C ILE A 36 -13.35 5.16 -5.31
N ARG A 37 -13.93 3.97 -5.09
CA ARG A 37 -14.88 3.34 -6.02
C ARG A 37 -16.15 4.17 -6.20
N ASN A 38 -16.57 4.91 -5.18
CA ASN A 38 -17.72 5.83 -5.28
C ASN A 38 -17.32 7.26 -5.67
N THR A 39 -16.08 7.48 -6.13
CA THR A 39 -15.68 8.77 -6.71
C THR A 39 -16.26 8.94 -8.12
N GLU A 40 -16.44 7.85 -8.85
CA GLU A 40 -17.22 7.78 -10.09
C GLU A 40 -18.70 8.02 -9.84
N ILE A 41 -19.30 8.84 -10.68
CA ILE A 41 -20.72 9.14 -10.68
C ILE A 41 -21.43 8.21 -11.67
N TYR A 42 -20.85 8.02 -12.85
CA TYR A 42 -21.36 7.12 -13.90
C TYR A 42 -20.59 5.80 -13.89
N GLU A 43 -21.21 4.75 -14.44
CA GLU A 43 -20.61 3.42 -14.73
C GLU A 43 -19.75 2.73 -13.65
N ARG A 44 -19.97 3.09 -12.38
CA ARG A 44 -19.19 2.60 -11.22
C ARG A 44 -18.81 1.12 -11.26
N GLU A 45 -17.54 0.86 -10.99
CA GLU A 45 -16.98 -0.48 -11.05
C GLU A 45 -17.72 -1.55 -10.24
N PRO A 46 -17.95 -2.75 -10.78
CA PRO A 46 -18.61 -3.82 -10.05
C PRO A 46 -17.78 -4.25 -8.84
N TRP A 47 -18.43 -4.29 -7.66
CA TRP A 47 -17.79 -4.68 -6.39
C TRP A 47 -17.02 -5.99 -6.45
N ARG A 48 -17.51 -6.97 -7.22
CA ARG A 48 -16.83 -8.26 -7.39
C ARG A 48 -15.46 -8.12 -8.03
N ALA A 49 -15.28 -7.22 -8.99
CA ALA A 49 -13.99 -6.96 -9.63
C ALA A 49 -13.08 -6.19 -8.67
N VAL A 50 -13.62 -5.14 -8.06
CA VAL A 50 -12.90 -4.28 -7.11
C VAL A 50 -12.35 -5.11 -5.94
N LEU A 51 -13.17 -5.96 -5.32
CA LEU A 51 -12.73 -6.83 -4.22
C LEU A 51 -11.72 -7.90 -4.65
N LYS A 52 -11.82 -8.45 -5.86
CA LYS A 52 -10.80 -9.38 -6.37
C LYS A 52 -9.45 -8.72 -6.53
N VAL A 53 -9.43 -7.48 -7.02
CA VAL A 53 -8.20 -6.69 -7.17
C VAL A 53 -7.64 -6.29 -5.80
N PHE A 54 -8.50 -5.96 -4.83
CA PHE A 54 -8.09 -5.75 -3.44
C PHE A 54 -7.45 -7.01 -2.83
N ILE A 55 -8.07 -8.18 -3.01
CA ILE A 55 -7.54 -9.47 -2.53
C ILE A 55 -6.19 -9.79 -3.19
N TRP A 56 -6.04 -9.47 -4.48
CA TRP A 56 -4.74 -9.59 -5.14
C TRP A 56 -3.69 -8.74 -4.44
N GLY A 57 -3.99 -7.46 -4.19
CA GLY A 57 -3.11 -6.55 -3.46
C GLY A 57 -2.70 -7.10 -2.09
N ALA A 58 -3.68 -7.53 -1.30
CA ALA A 58 -3.47 -7.99 0.08
C ALA A 58 -2.65 -9.28 0.19
N PHE A 59 -2.81 -10.23 -0.74
CA PHE A 59 -2.20 -11.54 -0.60
C PHE A 59 -1.16 -11.81 -1.68
N ILE A 60 -1.56 -11.75 -2.95
CA ILE A 60 -0.69 -12.15 -4.05
C ILE A 60 0.44 -11.13 -4.25
N ALA A 61 0.11 -9.84 -4.29
CA ALA A 61 1.11 -8.79 -4.48
C ALA A 61 2.06 -8.73 -3.27
N THR A 62 1.56 -8.74 -2.04
CA THR A 62 2.42 -8.72 -0.83
C THR A 62 3.36 -9.94 -0.76
N ILE A 63 2.88 -11.15 -1.03
CA ILE A 63 3.73 -12.36 -1.01
C ILE A 63 4.75 -12.31 -2.15
N THR A 64 4.33 -11.91 -3.35
CA THR A 64 5.22 -11.87 -4.53
C THR A 64 6.28 -10.78 -4.40
N ALA A 65 5.93 -9.60 -3.87
CA ALA A 65 6.87 -8.52 -3.61
C ALA A 65 7.94 -8.96 -2.60
N ALA A 66 7.52 -9.53 -1.47
CA ALA A 66 8.44 -10.07 -0.47
C ALA A 66 9.38 -11.14 -1.06
N PHE A 67 8.86 -12.02 -1.94
CA PHE A 67 9.68 -13.00 -2.63
C PHE A 67 10.71 -12.36 -3.57
N ILE A 68 10.30 -11.37 -4.37
CA ILE A 68 11.19 -10.63 -5.27
C ILE A 68 12.28 -9.91 -4.47
N GLU A 69 11.93 -9.24 -3.37
CA GLU A 69 12.88 -8.54 -2.50
C GLU A 69 13.91 -9.51 -1.91
N ILE A 70 13.48 -10.69 -1.44
CA ILE A 70 14.39 -11.74 -0.94
C ILE A 70 15.35 -12.19 -2.04
N LEU A 71 14.87 -12.43 -3.26
CA LEU A 71 15.73 -12.81 -4.38
C LEU A 71 16.75 -11.73 -4.73
N LEU A 72 16.34 -10.45 -4.71
CA LEU A 72 17.24 -9.32 -4.96
C LEU A 72 18.29 -9.16 -3.86
N LEU A 73 17.93 -9.39 -2.59
CA LEU A 73 18.89 -9.43 -1.48
C LEU A 73 19.92 -10.54 -1.64
N ILE A 74 19.47 -11.75 -2.01
CA ILE A 74 20.37 -12.89 -2.29
C ILE A 74 21.31 -12.56 -3.45
N ALA A 75 20.79 -12.02 -4.57
CA ALA A 75 21.58 -11.65 -5.73
C ALA A 75 22.61 -10.55 -5.41
N ALA A 76 22.30 -9.66 -4.45
CA ALA A 76 23.20 -8.62 -3.98
C ALA A 76 24.18 -9.09 -2.88
N ASN A 77 24.25 -10.41 -2.61
CA ASN A 77 25.03 -11.01 -1.51
C ASN A 77 24.77 -10.34 -0.15
N GLN A 78 23.53 -9.89 0.08
CA GLN A 78 23.10 -9.31 1.35
C GLN A 78 22.52 -10.39 2.24
N ALA A 79 22.62 -10.20 3.56
CA ALA A 79 21.94 -11.07 4.51
C ALA A 79 20.42 -11.04 4.26
N ILE A 80 19.79 -12.21 4.26
CA ILE A 80 18.33 -12.29 4.19
C ILE A 80 17.79 -11.78 5.51
N VAL A 81 17.09 -10.65 5.46
CA VAL A 81 16.46 -10.07 6.63
C VAL A 81 14.96 -9.98 6.39
N LEU A 82 14.21 -10.87 7.04
CA LEU A 82 12.74 -10.85 7.05
C LEU A 82 12.25 -9.78 8.04
N GLN A 83 12.44 -8.52 7.69
CA GLN A 83 11.98 -7.36 8.48
C GLN A 83 11.16 -6.44 7.59
N ARG A 84 10.31 -5.62 8.22
CA ARG A 84 9.60 -4.56 7.51
C ARG A 84 10.57 -3.44 7.16
N GLU A 85 10.27 -2.70 6.09
CA GLU A 85 11.16 -1.65 5.55
C GLU A 85 11.69 -0.69 6.62
N TYR A 86 10.80 -0.06 7.39
CA TYR A 86 11.21 0.91 8.42
C TYR A 86 11.93 0.25 9.60
N GLU A 87 11.58 -0.99 9.96
CA GLU A 87 12.28 -1.75 11.02
C GLU A 87 13.70 -2.12 10.58
N TYR A 88 13.85 -2.54 9.33
CA TYR A 88 15.13 -2.87 8.73
C TYR A 88 16.04 -1.65 8.68
N LEU A 89 15.53 -0.51 8.22
CA LEU A 89 16.29 0.75 8.17
C LEU A 89 16.63 1.26 9.58
N ALA A 90 15.72 1.12 10.54
CA ALA A 90 15.98 1.53 11.93
C ALA A 90 17.14 0.76 12.57
N ARG A 91 17.27 -0.53 12.24
CA ARG A 91 18.36 -1.41 12.71
C ARG A 91 19.65 -1.23 11.90
N ASN A 92 19.53 -1.08 10.59
CA ASN A 92 20.63 -1.05 9.64
C ASN A 92 20.73 0.33 9.00
N LYS A 93 21.11 1.36 9.77
CA LYS A 93 21.21 2.76 9.33
C LYS A 93 22.33 3.00 8.31
N SER A 94 22.24 2.36 7.15
CA SER A 94 23.23 2.36 6.08
C SER A 94 22.62 2.89 4.78
N PHE A 95 23.48 3.34 3.87
CA PHE A 95 23.06 3.74 2.53
C PHE A 95 22.38 2.59 1.78
N MET A 96 22.86 1.36 1.94
CA MET A 96 22.28 0.18 1.30
C MET A 96 20.86 -0.09 1.81
N ALA A 97 20.61 0.07 3.11
CA ALA A 97 19.27 -0.07 3.65
C ALA A 97 18.32 1.03 3.14
N LEU A 98 18.82 2.26 2.98
CA LEU A 98 18.04 3.33 2.37
C LEU A 98 17.71 3.02 0.91
N LEU A 99 18.66 2.49 0.13
CA LEU A 99 18.44 2.08 -1.26
C LEU A 99 17.40 0.95 -1.36
N LEU A 100 17.44 0.00 -0.43
CA LEU A 100 16.47 -1.09 -0.35
C LEU A 100 15.05 -0.56 -0.14
N VAL A 101 14.86 0.25 0.90
CA VAL A 101 13.55 0.81 1.30
C VAL A 101 13.01 1.85 0.31
N CYS A 102 13.88 2.69 -0.25
CA CYS A 102 13.45 3.82 -1.09
C CYS A 102 13.50 3.52 -2.59
N ALA A 103 14.05 2.39 -3.04
CA ALA A 103 14.10 2.07 -4.47
C ALA A 103 13.71 0.63 -4.77
N ILE A 104 14.38 -0.34 -4.17
CA ILE A 104 14.21 -1.75 -4.53
C ILE A 104 12.80 -2.25 -4.16
N ALA A 105 12.34 -1.99 -2.95
CA ALA A 105 11.01 -2.40 -2.52
C ALA A 105 9.90 -1.67 -3.30
N PRO A 106 9.92 -0.33 -3.48
CA PRO A 106 8.95 0.36 -4.35
C PRO A 106 8.85 -0.21 -5.78
N LEU A 107 9.97 -0.61 -6.39
CA LEU A 107 9.97 -1.27 -7.71
C LEU A 107 9.23 -2.61 -7.66
N ALA A 108 9.59 -3.49 -6.73
CA ALA A 108 8.99 -4.82 -6.61
C ALA A 108 7.49 -4.73 -6.26
N GLU A 109 7.16 -3.88 -5.31
CA GLU A 109 5.79 -3.70 -4.84
C GLU A 109 4.86 -3.11 -5.90
N GLU A 110 5.23 -1.99 -6.54
CA GLU A 110 4.35 -1.37 -7.54
C GLU A 110 4.20 -2.25 -8.79
N PHE A 111 5.20 -3.07 -9.10
CA PHE A 111 5.11 -4.04 -10.19
C PHE A 111 4.05 -5.09 -9.88
N THR A 112 4.15 -5.73 -8.71
CA THR A 112 3.24 -6.81 -8.31
C THR A 112 1.81 -6.30 -8.05
N LYS A 113 1.65 -5.11 -7.47
CA LYS A 113 0.35 -4.45 -7.31
C LYS A 113 -0.29 -4.11 -8.65
N GLY A 114 0.49 -3.56 -9.59
CA GLY A 114 0.03 -3.21 -10.93
C GLY A 114 -0.53 -4.40 -11.72
N LEU A 115 0.05 -5.59 -11.54
CA LEU A 115 -0.46 -6.83 -12.16
C LEU A 115 -1.91 -7.15 -11.75
N GLY A 116 -2.33 -6.76 -10.55
CA GLY A 116 -3.69 -6.98 -10.05
C GLY A 116 -4.77 -6.29 -10.88
N VAL A 117 -4.43 -5.18 -11.55
CA VAL A 117 -5.36 -4.44 -12.41
C VAL A 117 -5.83 -5.31 -13.59
N PHE A 118 -4.98 -6.21 -14.10
CA PHE A 118 -5.35 -7.08 -15.22
C PHE A 118 -6.42 -8.11 -14.86
N ILE A 119 -6.66 -8.39 -13.58
CA ILE A 119 -7.78 -9.26 -13.13
C ILE A 119 -9.13 -8.63 -13.54
N ALA A 120 -9.20 -7.31 -13.52
CA ALA A 120 -10.38 -6.55 -13.88
C ALA A 120 -10.40 -6.15 -15.36
N ARG A 121 -9.46 -6.60 -16.19
CA ARG A 121 -9.31 -6.18 -17.60
C ARG A 121 -10.60 -6.18 -18.42
N ARG A 122 -11.49 -7.15 -18.18
CA ARG A 122 -12.77 -7.27 -18.90
C ARG A 122 -13.83 -6.23 -18.51
N TYR A 123 -13.59 -5.50 -17.43
CA TYR A 123 -14.42 -4.42 -16.90
C TYR A 123 -13.76 -3.06 -17.12
N ILE A 124 -12.65 -3.00 -17.86
CA ILE A 124 -11.97 -1.74 -18.17
C ILE A 124 -12.42 -1.32 -19.56
N ASP A 125 -13.36 -0.39 -19.63
CA ASP A 125 -13.86 0.25 -20.84
C ASP A 125 -13.67 1.78 -20.80
N GLU A 126 -13.51 2.37 -19.62
CA GLU A 126 -13.13 3.76 -19.41
C GLU A 126 -11.71 3.88 -18.80
N VAL A 127 -11.12 5.08 -18.86
CA VAL A 127 -9.71 5.25 -18.46
C VAL A 127 -9.57 5.37 -16.94
N GLU A 128 -10.57 5.94 -16.30
CA GLU A 128 -10.74 6.11 -14.86
C GLU A 128 -10.83 4.78 -14.11
N ASP A 129 -11.36 3.72 -14.73
CA ASP A 129 -11.43 2.36 -14.19
C ASP A 129 -10.07 1.88 -13.69
N GLY A 130 -9.04 2.19 -14.48
CA GLY A 130 -7.65 1.89 -14.13
C GLY A 130 -7.20 2.58 -12.84
N LEU A 131 -7.64 3.82 -12.59
CA LEU A 131 -7.35 4.53 -11.34
C LEU A 131 -8.05 3.83 -10.17
N VAL A 132 -9.30 3.39 -10.34
CA VAL A 132 -10.08 2.70 -9.29
C VAL A 132 -9.50 1.31 -8.99
N TYR A 133 -9.24 0.49 -10.01
CA TYR A 133 -8.64 -0.83 -9.84
C TYR A 133 -7.20 -0.76 -9.33
N GLY A 134 -6.41 0.19 -9.82
CA GLY A 134 -5.07 0.44 -9.30
C GLY A 134 -5.10 0.82 -7.82
N ALA A 135 -5.98 1.76 -7.44
CA ALA A 135 -6.18 2.11 -6.03
C ALA A 135 -6.64 0.91 -5.19
N SER A 136 -7.52 0.07 -5.73
CA SER A 136 -7.98 -1.14 -5.06
C SER A 136 -6.83 -2.10 -4.72
N SER A 137 -5.94 -2.36 -5.69
CA SER A 137 -4.77 -3.22 -5.49
C SER A 137 -3.82 -2.61 -4.45
N GLY A 138 -3.56 -1.30 -4.55
CA GLY A 138 -2.73 -0.58 -3.57
C GLY A 138 -3.30 -0.62 -2.14
N LEU A 139 -4.61 -0.44 -1.99
CA LEU A 139 -5.31 -0.52 -0.69
C LEU A 139 -5.29 -1.92 -0.09
N GLY A 140 -5.41 -2.95 -0.93
CA GLY A 140 -5.26 -4.34 -0.50
C GLY A 140 -3.87 -4.58 0.08
N PHE A 141 -2.84 -4.16 -0.64
CA PHE A 141 -1.45 -4.28 -0.17
C PHE A 141 -1.25 -3.51 1.13
N ALA A 142 -1.76 -2.27 1.22
CA ALA A 142 -1.69 -1.46 2.43
C ALA A 142 -2.35 -2.13 3.64
N ALA A 143 -3.46 -2.85 3.45
CA ALA A 143 -4.13 -3.56 4.54
C ALA A 143 -3.26 -4.68 5.13
N MET A 144 -2.62 -5.46 4.27
CA MET A 144 -1.71 -6.52 4.70
C MET A 144 -0.43 -5.94 5.31
N GLU A 145 0.11 -4.88 4.73
CA GLU A 145 1.29 -4.21 5.28
C GLU A 145 0.97 -3.61 6.67
N ASN A 146 -0.16 -2.93 6.82
CA ASN A 146 -0.64 -2.42 8.12
C ASN A 146 -0.71 -3.53 9.16
N LEU A 147 -1.26 -4.70 8.81
CA LEU A 147 -1.34 -5.84 9.72
C LEU A 147 0.05 -6.25 10.23
N LEU A 148 1.05 -6.28 9.35
CA LEU A 148 2.41 -6.67 9.68
C LEU A 148 3.10 -5.63 10.59
N TYR A 149 2.89 -4.34 10.37
CA TYR A 149 3.39 -3.29 11.26
C TYR A 149 2.66 -3.27 12.61
N ASP A 150 1.34 -3.47 12.60
CA ASP A 150 0.51 -3.46 13.79
C ASP A 150 0.84 -4.66 14.71
N LEU A 151 1.21 -5.81 14.15
CA LEU A 151 1.72 -6.97 14.89
C LEU A 151 2.99 -6.62 15.70
N SER A 152 3.96 -5.96 15.07
CA SER A 152 5.18 -5.49 15.74
C SER A 152 4.87 -4.40 16.77
N ALA A 153 4.04 -3.42 16.40
CA ALA A 153 3.70 -2.29 17.25
C ALA A 153 2.92 -2.70 18.50
N MET A 154 2.00 -3.66 18.39
CA MET A 154 1.26 -4.22 19.55
C MET A 154 2.19 -4.93 20.53
N SER A 155 3.26 -5.56 20.03
CA SER A 155 4.29 -6.17 20.88
C SER A 155 5.13 -5.11 21.63
N ALA A 156 5.25 -3.90 21.07
CA ALA A 156 5.93 -2.76 21.69
C ALA A 156 5.03 -1.96 22.67
N GLY A 157 3.72 -2.23 22.69
CA GLY A 157 2.75 -1.64 23.62
C GLY A 157 1.59 -0.91 22.96
N LEU A 158 0.51 -0.70 23.72
CA LEU A 158 -0.76 -0.16 23.20
C LEU A 158 -0.61 1.23 22.54
N ILE A 159 0.18 2.12 23.12
CA ILE A 159 0.40 3.48 22.59
C ILE A 159 1.10 3.42 21.22
N VAL A 160 2.13 2.58 21.10
CA VAL A 160 2.88 2.40 19.85
C VAL A 160 1.99 1.79 18.77
N PHE A 161 1.17 0.80 19.15
CA PHE A 161 0.15 0.22 18.27
C PHE A 161 -0.81 1.29 17.74
N VAL A 162 -1.52 2.00 18.63
CA VAL A 162 -2.51 3.01 18.20
C VAL A 162 -1.87 4.08 17.32
N PHE A 163 -0.70 4.60 17.69
CA PHE A 163 0.00 5.61 16.90
C PHE A 163 0.40 5.06 15.52
N THR A 164 0.97 3.86 15.46
CA THR A 164 1.37 3.22 14.20
C THR A 164 0.17 2.99 13.29
N SER A 165 -0.92 2.42 13.81
CA SER A 165 -2.12 2.12 13.02
C SER A 165 -2.75 3.41 12.46
N VAL A 166 -2.91 4.44 13.29
CA VAL A 166 -3.49 5.72 12.85
C VAL A 166 -2.59 6.39 11.82
N LEU A 167 -1.29 6.48 12.08
CA LEU A 167 -0.35 7.14 11.19
C LEU A 167 -0.36 6.45 9.82
N ARG A 168 -0.26 5.12 9.78
CA ARG A 168 -0.29 4.36 8.52
C ARG A 168 -1.61 4.48 7.79
N ALA A 169 -2.73 4.49 8.52
CA ALA A 169 -4.07 4.69 7.94
C ALA A 169 -4.22 6.06 7.24
N ILE A 170 -3.62 7.13 7.77
CA ILE A 170 -3.73 8.48 7.15
C ILE A 170 -2.58 8.82 6.19
N SER A 171 -1.60 7.92 6.02
CA SER A 171 -0.41 8.15 5.21
C SER A 171 -0.18 7.03 4.19
N SER A 172 0.53 5.96 4.56
CA SER A 172 0.92 4.84 3.70
C SER A 172 -0.29 4.24 2.96
N ALA A 173 -1.45 4.08 3.61
CA ALA A 173 -2.65 3.56 2.92
C ALA A 173 -3.10 4.45 1.75
N LEU A 174 -3.09 5.78 1.94
CA LEU A 174 -3.42 6.74 0.88
C LEU A 174 -2.35 6.78 -0.21
N LEU A 175 -1.07 6.66 0.18
CA LEU A 175 0.02 6.57 -0.76
C LEU A 175 -0.13 5.34 -1.67
N HIS A 176 -0.22 4.14 -1.11
CA HIS A 176 -0.31 2.92 -1.92
C HIS A 176 -1.51 2.96 -2.86
N ALA A 177 -2.66 3.44 -2.38
CA ALA A 177 -3.82 3.67 -3.23
C ALA A 177 -3.47 4.61 -4.40
N SER A 178 -2.84 5.74 -4.10
CA SER A 178 -2.53 6.75 -5.13
C SER A 178 -1.42 6.34 -6.10
N ALA A 179 -0.36 5.67 -5.63
CA ALA A 179 0.75 5.23 -6.46
C ALA A 179 0.28 4.16 -7.44
N THR A 180 -0.35 3.10 -6.95
CA THR A 180 -0.81 2.01 -7.82
C THR A 180 -1.95 2.46 -8.74
N ALA A 181 -2.78 3.43 -8.33
CA ALA A 181 -3.75 4.08 -9.24
C ALA A 181 -3.07 4.67 -10.47
N VAL A 182 -1.89 5.29 -10.34
CA VAL A 182 -1.14 5.82 -11.48
C VAL A 182 -0.73 4.71 -12.44
N THR A 183 -0.19 3.59 -11.94
CA THR A 183 0.09 2.42 -12.78
C THR A 183 -1.17 1.90 -13.48
N GLY A 184 -2.28 1.79 -12.74
CA GLY A 184 -3.57 1.38 -13.25
C GLY A 184 -4.12 2.30 -14.35
N TYR A 185 -3.93 3.61 -14.23
CA TYR A 185 -4.23 4.59 -15.29
C TYR A 185 -3.40 4.35 -16.56
N GLY A 186 -2.12 4.00 -16.43
CA GLY A 186 -1.30 3.59 -17.57
C GLY A 186 -1.85 2.33 -18.25
N ILE A 187 -2.31 1.36 -17.47
CA ILE A 187 -2.90 0.10 -17.95
C ILE A 187 -4.22 0.36 -18.68
N SER A 188 -5.16 1.10 -18.08
CA SER A 188 -6.46 1.40 -18.70
C SER A 188 -6.29 2.22 -19.98
N ARG A 189 -5.41 3.23 -20.00
CA ARG A 189 -5.10 3.96 -21.26
C ARG A 189 -4.65 3.05 -22.38
N LYS A 190 -3.83 2.05 -22.09
CA LYS A 190 -3.39 1.08 -23.10
C LYS A 190 -4.53 0.16 -23.56
N ILE A 191 -5.42 -0.24 -22.66
CA ILE A 191 -6.58 -1.08 -22.96
C ILE A 191 -7.59 -0.30 -23.82
N VAL A 192 -7.99 0.89 -23.37
CA VAL A 192 -9.05 1.71 -23.99
C VAL A 192 -8.59 2.35 -25.29
N TYR A 193 -7.39 2.93 -25.33
CA TYR A 193 -6.93 3.69 -26.50
C TYR A 193 -5.97 2.91 -27.43
N GLY A 194 -5.56 1.69 -27.07
CA GLY A 194 -4.78 0.79 -27.92
C GLY A 194 -3.24 0.83 -27.77
N PRO A 195 -2.51 0.11 -28.63
CA PRO A 195 -1.12 -0.34 -28.40
C PRO A 195 -0.06 0.77 -28.42
N ARG A 196 -0.21 1.77 -29.28
CA ARG A 196 -0.45 3.15 -28.85
C ARG A 196 0.31 3.68 -27.62
N TYR A 197 -0.28 3.33 -26.49
CA TYR A 197 -0.03 3.91 -25.20
C TYR A 197 0.80 2.97 -24.33
N HIS A 198 1.72 3.55 -23.58
CA HIS A 198 2.69 2.79 -22.80
C HIS A 198 2.39 2.87 -21.31
N ILE A 199 2.50 1.72 -20.64
CA ILE A 199 2.31 1.59 -19.18
C ILE A 199 3.56 2.08 -18.42
N ILE A 200 4.74 1.91 -19.05
CA ILE A 200 6.05 2.09 -18.42
C ILE A 200 6.22 3.47 -17.72
N PRO A 201 5.87 4.62 -18.33
CA PRO A 201 6.02 5.91 -17.67
C PRO A 201 5.18 6.04 -16.39
N PHE A 202 3.98 5.44 -16.40
CA PHE A 202 3.07 5.48 -15.26
C PHE A 202 3.51 4.55 -14.13
N TYR A 203 4.05 3.39 -14.48
CA TYR A 203 4.70 2.50 -13.52
C TYR A 203 5.88 3.19 -12.82
N PHE A 204 6.80 3.81 -13.56
CA PHE A 204 7.94 4.50 -12.94
C PHE A 204 7.51 5.74 -12.15
N LEU A 205 6.43 6.42 -12.54
CA LEU A 205 5.86 7.50 -11.74
C LEU A 205 5.28 6.98 -10.42
N ALA A 206 4.59 5.83 -10.42
CA ALA A 206 4.11 5.18 -9.19
C ALA A 206 5.27 4.79 -8.27
N VAL A 207 6.32 4.18 -8.83
CA VAL A 207 7.54 3.83 -8.10
C VAL A 207 8.18 5.08 -7.49
N LEU A 208 8.29 6.17 -8.26
CA LEU A 208 8.87 7.43 -7.78
C LEU A 208 8.02 8.05 -6.65
N MET A 209 6.70 8.03 -6.77
CA MET A 209 5.80 8.49 -5.71
C MET A 209 6.01 7.69 -4.43
N HIS A 210 6.06 6.36 -4.54
CA HIS A 210 6.24 5.47 -3.40
C HIS A 210 7.63 5.65 -2.76
N ALA A 211 8.69 5.65 -3.57
CA ALA A 211 10.06 5.96 -3.16
C ALA A 211 10.19 7.30 -2.42
N THR A 212 9.54 8.35 -2.94
CA THR A 212 9.56 9.69 -2.35
C THR A 212 8.93 9.69 -0.97
N PHE A 213 7.78 9.03 -0.82
CA PHE A 213 7.13 8.89 0.48
C PHE A 213 8.00 8.11 1.46
N ASN A 214 8.56 6.97 1.04
CA ASN A 214 9.43 6.15 1.89
C ASN A 214 10.65 6.94 2.35
N PHE A 215 11.24 7.75 1.47
CA PHE A 215 12.34 8.63 1.83
C PHE A 215 11.92 9.67 2.87
N MET A 216 10.81 10.39 2.65
CA MET A 216 10.29 11.40 3.58
C MET A 216 9.96 10.80 4.95
N ALA A 217 9.30 9.65 4.96
CA ALA A 217 8.95 8.89 6.17
C ALA A 217 10.18 8.29 6.86
N SER A 218 11.30 8.12 6.16
CA SER A 218 12.56 7.60 6.72
C SER A 218 13.46 8.68 7.32
N LEU A 219 13.20 9.98 7.06
CA LEU A 219 14.06 11.07 7.54
C LEU A 219 14.26 11.05 9.06
N TYR A 220 13.27 10.58 9.82
CA TYR A 220 13.41 10.49 11.27
C TYR A 220 14.47 9.49 11.74
N LEU A 221 14.67 8.41 10.99
CA LEU A 221 15.64 7.36 11.29
C LEU A 221 17.07 7.79 10.99
N ILE A 222 17.24 8.75 10.07
CA ILE A 222 18.53 9.19 9.54
C ILE A 222 19.09 10.38 10.32
N PHE A 223 18.29 11.44 10.54
CA PHE A 223 18.80 12.73 11.00
C PHE A 223 18.62 13.01 12.51
N GLY A 224 17.72 12.31 13.20
CA GLY A 224 17.40 12.60 14.61
C GLY A 224 16.85 14.03 14.85
N GLY A 225 16.48 14.36 16.10
CA GLY A 225 16.02 15.73 16.46
C GLY A 225 14.58 16.07 16.03
N THR A 226 14.31 17.29 15.58
CA THR A 226 12.97 17.76 15.13
C THR A 226 12.65 17.45 13.66
N VAL A 227 13.69 17.25 12.84
CA VAL A 227 13.62 16.78 11.44
C VAL A 227 12.73 15.54 11.28
N PRO A 228 12.76 14.54 12.20
CA PRO A 228 11.79 13.47 12.32
C PRO A 228 10.31 13.78 12.11
N VAL A 229 9.79 14.75 12.85
CA VAL A 229 8.37 15.06 12.85
C VAL A 229 8.00 15.74 11.55
N LEU A 230 8.87 16.60 11.03
CA LEU A 230 8.67 17.27 9.76
C LEU A 230 8.63 16.28 8.59
N GLY A 231 9.52 15.30 8.54
CA GLY A 231 9.55 14.29 7.47
C GLY A 231 8.25 13.48 7.40
N ILE A 232 7.75 13.02 8.54
CA ILE A 232 6.47 12.30 8.64
C ILE A 232 5.30 13.21 8.23
N LEU A 233 5.27 14.46 8.70
CA LEU A 233 4.23 15.42 8.32
C LEU A 233 4.20 15.67 6.81
N VAL A 234 5.36 15.86 6.19
CA VAL A 234 5.48 16.06 4.74
C VAL A 234 5.03 14.81 3.98
N ALA A 235 5.39 13.60 4.45
CA ALA A 235 4.93 12.35 3.86
C ALA A 235 3.39 12.19 3.91
N VAL A 236 2.76 12.54 5.04
CA VAL A 236 1.29 12.55 5.20
C VAL A 236 0.66 13.54 4.23
N ILE A 237 1.18 14.77 4.16
CA ILE A 237 0.68 15.80 3.24
C ILE A 237 0.79 15.33 1.79
N PHE A 238 1.93 14.74 1.43
CA PHE A 238 2.18 14.19 0.09
C PHE A 238 1.18 13.08 -0.26
N ALA A 239 0.91 12.15 0.65
CA ALA A 239 -0.07 11.08 0.45
C ALA A 239 -1.49 11.63 0.27
N ILE A 240 -1.92 12.57 1.12
CA ILE A 240 -3.23 13.24 1.02
C ILE A 240 -3.36 14.00 -0.30
N PHE A 241 -2.31 14.73 -0.71
CA PHE A 241 -2.29 15.44 -1.98
C PHE A 241 -2.41 14.49 -3.17
N SER A 242 -1.64 13.40 -3.15
CA SER A 242 -1.60 12.40 -4.21
C SER A 242 -2.96 11.73 -4.42
N ILE A 243 -3.61 11.28 -3.34
CA ILE A 243 -4.94 10.66 -3.47
C ILE A 243 -6.02 11.67 -3.89
N LYS A 244 -5.91 12.94 -3.45
CA LYS A 244 -6.80 14.01 -3.94
C LYS A 244 -6.60 14.27 -5.44
N ALA A 245 -5.37 14.22 -5.93
CA ALA A 245 -5.06 14.36 -7.35
C ALA A 245 -5.66 13.20 -8.17
N VAL A 246 -5.53 11.96 -7.70
CA VAL A 246 -6.17 10.78 -8.29
C VAL A 246 -7.69 10.96 -8.37
N ARG A 247 -8.34 11.34 -7.26
CA ARG A 247 -9.79 11.55 -7.24
C ARG A 247 -10.26 12.66 -8.18
N ARG A 248 -9.54 13.79 -8.23
CA ARG A 248 -9.84 14.86 -9.18
C ARG A 248 -9.70 14.38 -10.62
N LYS A 249 -8.72 13.51 -10.90
CA LYS A 249 -8.52 12.94 -12.22
C LYS A 249 -9.66 12.00 -12.62
N ILE A 250 -10.11 11.12 -11.71
CA ILE A 250 -11.30 10.28 -11.90
C ILE A 250 -12.51 11.16 -12.27
N ILE A 251 -12.86 12.13 -11.42
CA ILE A 251 -14.02 13.03 -11.65
C ILE A 251 -13.93 13.78 -13.00
N ARG A 252 -12.71 14.15 -13.42
CA ARG A 252 -12.51 14.89 -14.67
C ARG A 252 -12.71 14.02 -15.90
N LEU A 253 -12.32 12.75 -15.84
CA LEU A 253 -12.52 11.79 -16.93
C LEU A 253 -13.99 11.39 -17.01
N ASP A 254 -14.61 11.08 -15.87
CA ASP A 254 -16.00 10.65 -15.73
C ASP A 254 -16.98 11.71 -16.28
N ARG A 255 -16.62 12.99 -16.14
CA ARG A 255 -17.40 14.11 -16.71
C ARG A 255 -17.03 14.45 -18.15
N GLY A 256 -15.83 14.11 -18.60
CA GLY A 256 -15.27 14.54 -19.88
C GLY A 256 -15.57 13.62 -21.05
N MET A 257 -16.12 12.42 -20.81
CA MET A 257 -16.63 11.52 -21.85
C MET A 257 -18.05 11.86 -22.32
N ARG A 258 -18.55 13.04 -21.95
CA ARG A 258 -19.77 13.65 -22.47
C ARG A 258 -19.51 15.07 -22.94
#